data_AF-A0AA39JRK5-F1
#
_entry.id   AF-A0AA39JRK5-F1
#
_cell.length_a   1.000
_cell.length_b   1.000
_cell.length_c   1.000
_cell.angle_alpha   90.00
_cell.angle_beta   90.00
_cell.angle_gamma   90.00
#
_symmetry.space_group_name_H-M   'P 1'
#
loop_
_entity.id
_entity.type
_entity.pdbx_description
1 polymer ?
#
loop_
_entity_poly.entity_id
_entity_poly.type
_entity_poly.pdbx_seq_one_letter_code
_entity_poly.pdbx_strand_id
1 'polypeptide(L)'
;MDIPPSYSAQPSNVAESDAPPSYELPYPLFIGRRAIQTPFVTISQLKGHLCLLKHFASLKERVEGRMDRSQYRDAPEDKERRWSWFVGLAVERFERWCKELTSADEMDFANQCLPPVDVIMVWHAYLLNPARYSEDSLRNEHIKILAGTGDWFQDLEQTSYTIDSPPSDARVQTWLQKTHVPYDPFESAIVLTDREIACPQCLTKINVREYSRLF
;
A
#
# COMPACT_ATOMS: atom_id res chain seq x y z
N MET A 1 22.46 -2.64 39.81
CA MET A 1 21.48 -2.95 38.75
C MET A 1 20.44 -1.86 38.83
N ASP A 2 20.54 -0.87 37.95
CA ASP A 2 19.65 0.29 37.97
C ASP A 2 18.29 -0.11 37.41
N ILE A 3 17.28 0.00 38.26
CA ILE A 3 15.90 -0.28 37.91
C ILE A 3 15.40 0.90 37.08
N PRO A 4 14.85 0.67 35.86
CA PRO A 4 14.31 1.77 35.05
C PRO A 4 13.13 2.42 35.79
N PRO A 5 12.93 3.74 35.65
CA PRO A 5 11.88 4.44 36.36
C PRO A 5 10.49 3.93 35.96
N SER A 6 9.62 3.79 36.95
CA SER A 6 8.21 3.43 36.77
C SER A 6 7.48 4.54 36.01
N TYR A 7 6.83 4.19 34.90
CA TYR A 7 5.95 5.10 34.17
C TYR A 7 4.63 5.22 34.95
N SER A 8 4.54 6.21 35.82
CA SER A 8 3.32 6.55 36.54
C SER A 8 2.79 7.88 35.99
N ALA A 9 1.71 7.83 35.22
CA ALA A 9 0.96 9.01 34.81
C ALA A 9 0.16 9.53 36.02
N GLN A 10 0.83 10.20 36.96
CA GLN A 10 0.16 11.04 37.94
C GLN A 10 0.24 12.49 37.47
N PRO A 11 -0.88 13.24 37.48
CA PRO A 11 -0.86 14.66 37.15
C PRO A 11 -0.20 15.40 38.30
N SER A 12 1.08 15.72 38.14
CA SER A 12 1.77 16.65 39.01
C SER A 12 1.26 18.07 38.74
N ASN A 13 0.64 18.68 39.74
CA ASN A 13 0.24 20.09 39.79
C ASN A 13 1.46 21.04 39.68
N VAL A 14 2.07 21.09 38.50
CA VAL A 14 3.06 22.09 38.12
C VAL A 14 2.44 22.85 36.98
N ALA A 15 2.42 24.19 37.07
CA ALA A 15 1.87 25.05 36.03
C ALA A 15 2.49 24.67 34.68
N GLU A 16 1.72 23.94 33.86
CA GLU A 16 2.13 23.47 32.54
C GLU A 16 2.28 24.71 31.66
N SER A 17 3.52 24.99 31.28
CA SER A 17 3.77 25.71 30.05
C SER A 17 3.03 24.97 28.94
N ASP A 18 2.01 25.59 28.34
CA ASP A 18 1.22 25.10 27.20
C ASP A 18 2.07 24.76 25.95
N ALA A 19 3.39 24.98 25.99
CA ALA A 19 4.29 24.54 24.94
C ALA A 19 4.53 23.02 25.08
N PRO A 20 4.26 22.22 24.01
CA PRO A 20 4.66 20.82 24.01
C PRO A 20 6.18 20.71 24.25
N PRO A 21 6.65 19.68 24.96
CA PRO A 21 8.07 19.48 25.20
C PRO A 21 8.85 19.47 23.88
N SER A 22 9.99 20.18 23.86
CA SER A 22 10.89 20.18 22.71
C SER A 22 11.58 18.81 22.60
N TYR A 23 11.37 18.13 21.47
CA TYR A 23 11.98 16.83 21.15
C TYR A 23 13.12 16.99 20.13
N GLU A 24 14.03 17.93 20.38
CA GLU A 24 15.22 18.07 19.54
C GLU A 24 16.22 16.95 19.84
N LEU A 25 16.42 16.05 18.87
CA LEU A 25 17.47 15.04 18.93
C LEU A 25 18.84 15.71 18.80
N PRO A 26 19.82 15.38 19.66
CA PRO A 26 21.17 15.89 19.53
C PRO A 26 21.86 15.23 18.33
N TYR A 27 22.40 16.05 17.41
CA TYR A 27 23.21 15.61 16.29
C TYR A 27 24.69 15.98 16.51
N PRO A 28 25.65 15.15 16.06
CA PRO A 28 25.45 13.95 15.24
C PRO A 28 25.00 12.72 16.02
N LEU A 29 24.14 11.91 15.41
CA LEU A 29 23.83 10.56 15.88
C LEU A 29 24.75 9.54 15.20
N PHE A 30 25.18 8.50 15.91
CA PHE A 30 26.04 7.46 15.35
C PHE A 30 25.26 6.16 15.16
N ILE A 31 25.22 5.66 13.92
CA ILE A 31 24.78 4.29 13.62
C ILE A 31 26.00 3.51 13.13
N GLY A 32 26.49 2.60 13.98
CA GLY A 32 27.75 1.91 13.75
C GLY A 32 28.91 2.91 13.65
N ARG A 33 29.61 2.94 12.51
CA ARG A 33 30.72 3.88 12.23
C ARG A 33 30.27 5.14 11.49
N ARG A 34 29.00 5.26 11.13
CA ARG A 34 28.47 6.36 10.33
C ARG A 34 27.89 7.44 11.24
N ALA A 35 28.45 8.64 11.17
CA ALA A 35 27.86 9.84 11.74
C ALA A 35 26.70 10.34 10.86
N ILE A 36 25.57 10.61 11.49
CA ILE A 36 24.35 11.10 10.88
C ILE A 36 24.15 12.52 11.39
N GLN A 37 24.13 13.47 10.46
CA GLN A 37 24.05 14.90 10.78
C GLN A 37 22.62 15.42 10.81
N THR A 38 21.70 14.69 10.17
CA THR A 38 20.29 15.05 10.02
C THR A 38 19.43 13.80 10.15
N PRO A 39 18.16 13.92 10.57
CA PRO A 39 17.25 12.78 10.59
C PRO A 39 17.18 12.07 9.22
N PHE A 40 17.05 10.75 9.21
CA PHE A 40 16.81 10.00 7.96
C PHE A 40 15.41 10.23 7.39
N VAL A 41 14.46 10.59 8.25
CA VAL A 41 13.06 10.84 7.90
C VAL A 41 12.70 12.25 8.32
N THR A 42 12.24 13.06 7.37
CA THR A 42 11.80 14.42 7.65
C THR A 42 10.37 14.43 8.22
N ILE A 43 9.98 15.54 8.85
CA ILE A 43 8.60 15.72 9.35
C ILE A 43 7.58 15.67 8.20
N SER A 44 7.93 16.21 7.03
CA SER A 44 7.07 16.15 5.83
C SER A 44 6.86 14.69 5.38
N GLN A 45 7.93 13.90 5.30
CA GLN A 45 7.84 12.48 4.96
C GLN A 45 6.99 11.69 5.97
N LEU A 46 7.13 11.97 7.27
CA LEU A 46 6.30 11.36 8.31
C LEU A 46 4.82 11.72 8.13
N LYS A 47 4.50 12.99 7.87
CA LYS A 47 3.12 13.44 7.61
C LYS A 47 2.53 12.76 6.37
N GLY A 48 3.30 12.67 5.28
CA GLY A 48 2.91 11.95 4.07
C GLY A 48 2.62 10.48 4.35
N HIS A 49 3.51 9.80 5.09
CA HIS A 49 3.28 8.41 5.47
C HIS A 49 2.00 8.22 6.30
N LEU A 50 1.77 9.07 7.31
CA LEU A 50 0.55 9.02 8.12
C LEU A 50 -0.71 9.27 7.28
N CYS A 51 -0.63 10.16 6.29
CA CYS A 51 -1.73 10.39 5.34
C CYS A 51 -2.00 9.14 4.51
N LEU A 52 -0.97 8.47 3.99
CA LEU A 52 -1.10 7.20 3.28
C LEU A 52 -1.76 6.12 4.18
N LEU A 53 -1.33 5.99 5.44
CA LEU A 53 -1.94 5.04 6.38
C LEU A 53 -3.41 5.35 6.67
N LYS A 54 -3.77 6.64 6.74
CA LYS A 54 -5.17 7.07 6.87
C LYS A 54 -6.00 6.59 5.68
N HIS A 55 -5.49 6.67 4.45
CA HIS A 55 -6.18 6.15 3.27
C HIS A 55 -6.45 4.64 3.37
N PHE A 56 -5.48 3.86 3.84
CA PHE A 56 -5.68 2.42 4.04
C PHE A 56 -6.72 2.13 5.13
N ALA A 57 -6.70 2.89 6.23
CA ALA A 57 -7.72 2.78 7.27
C ALA A 57 -9.12 3.10 6.74
N SER A 58 -9.28 4.19 5.99
CA SER A 58 -10.56 4.56 5.36
C SER A 58 -11.02 3.54 4.33
N LEU A 59 -10.10 2.95 3.55
CA LEU A 59 -10.41 1.85 2.63
C LEU A 59 -10.97 0.65 3.39
N LYS A 60 -10.31 0.23 4.48
CA LYS A 60 -10.76 -0.88 5.33
C LYS A 60 -12.15 -0.61 5.94
N GLU A 61 -12.37 0.57 6.51
CA GLU A 61 -13.68 0.96 7.07
C GLU A 61 -14.80 0.91 6.01
N ARG A 62 -14.53 1.34 4.78
CA ARG A 62 -15.49 1.26 3.67
C ARG A 62 -15.82 -0.18 3.30
N VAL A 63 -14.81 -1.05 3.20
CA VAL A 63 -15.00 -2.48 2.91
C VAL A 63 -15.82 -3.15 4.01
N GLU A 64 -15.49 -2.90 5.28
CA GLU A 64 -16.18 -3.51 6.41
C GLU A 64 -17.60 -2.97 6.64
N GLY A 65 -17.85 -1.70 6.30
CA GLY A 65 -19.08 -0.99 6.67
C GLY A 65 -20.07 -0.68 5.54
N ARG A 66 -19.66 -0.63 4.27
CA ARG A 66 -20.47 -0.03 3.18
C ARG A 66 -20.69 -0.91 1.95
N MET A 67 -20.33 -2.19 1.99
CA MET A 67 -20.55 -3.09 0.85
C MET A 67 -21.99 -3.62 0.81
N ASP A 68 -22.73 -3.25 -0.23
CA ASP A 68 -24.06 -3.80 -0.53
C ASP A 68 -23.95 -5.25 -1.05
N ARG A 69 -24.47 -6.20 -0.28
CA ARG A 69 -24.44 -7.62 -0.60
C ARG A 69 -25.13 -7.98 -1.91
N SER A 70 -26.08 -7.17 -2.38
CA SER A 70 -26.73 -7.42 -3.67
C SER A 70 -25.74 -7.30 -4.84
N GLN A 71 -24.72 -6.47 -4.68
CA GLN A 71 -23.69 -6.21 -5.68
C GLN A 71 -22.45 -7.08 -5.47
N TYR A 72 -22.04 -7.32 -4.21
CA TYR A 72 -20.86 -8.12 -3.86
C TYR A 72 -21.25 -9.54 -3.42
N ARG A 73 -21.73 -10.36 -4.36
CA ARG A 73 -22.23 -11.72 -4.09
C ARG A 73 -21.23 -12.61 -3.33
N ASP A 74 -19.94 -12.46 -3.65
CA ASP A 74 -18.88 -13.32 -3.12
C ASP A 74 -18.21 -12.77 -1.84
N ALA A 75 -18.64 -11.60 -1.36
CA ALA A 75 -18.09 -10.99 -0.16
C ALA A 75 -18.59 -11.71 1.12
N PRO A 76 -17.67 -12.13 2.03
CA PRO A 76 -18.04 -12.74 3.30
C PRO A 76 -18.91 -11.86 4.23
N GLU A 77 -19.68 -12.51 5.10
CA GLU A 77 -20.52 -11.83 6.09
C GLU A 77 -19.72 -11.24 7.26
N ASP A 78 -18.71 -11.97 7.71
CA ASP A 78 -17.83 -11.56 8.78
C ASP A 78 -16.90 -10.43 8.30
N LYS A 79 -16.68 -9.42 9.16
CA LYS A 79 -15.92 -8.22 8.79
C LYS A 79 -14.46 -8.54 8.50
N GLU A 80 -13.82 -9.36 9.33
CA GLU A 80 -12.40 -9.71 9.17
C GLU A 80 -12.19 -10.57 7.92
N ARG A 81 -13.08 -11.53 7.68
CA ARG A 81 -13.09 -12.35 6.46
C ARG A 81 -13.33 -11.50 5.22
N ARG A 82 -14.21 -10.49 5.29
CA ARG A 82 -14.46 -9.56 4.17
C ARG A 82 -13.24 -8.71 3.84
N TRP A 83 -12.57 -8.18 4.86
CA TRP A 83 -11.31 -7.47 4.65
C TRP A 83 -10.28 -8.38 3.99
N SER A 84 -10.12 -9.61 4.48
CA SER A 84 -9.17 -10.58 3.92
C SER A 84 -9.50 -10.95 2.47
N TRP A 85 -10.78 -11.14 2.16
CA TRP A 85 -11.27 -11.35 0.79
C TRP A 85 -10.92 -10.17 -0.13
N PHE A 86 -11.17 -8.94 0.32
CA PHE A 86 -10.89 -7.74 -0.46
C PHE A 86 -9.38 -7.52 -0.68
N VAL A 87 -8.56 -7.75 0.34
CA VAL A 87 -7.09 -7.72 0.22
C VAL A 87 -6.62 -8.73 -0.81
N GLY A 88 -7.26 -9.90 -0.87
CA GLY A 88 -7.03 -10.88 -1.91
C GLY A 88 -7.22 -10.32 -3.32
N LEU A 89 -8.37 -9.69 -3.59
CA LEU A 89 -8.63 -9.02 -4.87
C LEU A 89 -7.60 -7.92 -5.17
N ALA A 90 -7.19 -7.16 -4.16
CA ALA A 90 -6.15 -6.15 -4.32
C ALA A 90 -4.80 -6.76 -4.73
N VAL A 91 -4.43 -7.94 -4.21
CA VAL A 91 -3.22 -8.67 -4.59
C VAL A 91 -3.29 -9.12 -6.06
N GLU A 92 -4.44 -9.62 -6.52
CA GLU A 92 -4.64 -9.97 -7.93
C GLU A 92 -4.49 -8.74 -8.83
N ARG A 93 -5.08 -7.61 -8.43
CA ARG A 93 -4.94 -6.33 -9.17
C ARG A 93 -3.49 -5.85 -9.19
N PHE A 94 -2.77 -5.98 -8.08
CA PHE A 94 -1.33 -5.69 -8.01
C PHE A 94 -0.51 -6.59 -8.94
N GLU A 95 -0.79 -7.89 -8.97
CA GLU A 95 -0.09 -8.85 -9.84
C GLU A 95 -0.32 -8.53 -11.33
N ARG A 96 -1.56 -8.23 -11.73
CA ARG A 96 -1.90 -7.80 -13.10
C ARG A 96 -1.16 -6.53 -13.47
N TRP A 97 -1.22 -5.52 -12.61
CA TRP A 97 -0.54 -4.26 -12.84
C TRP A 97 0.96 -4.44 -13.02
N CYS A 98 1.63 -5.21 -12.15
CA CYS A 98 3.06 -5.48 -12.27
C CYS A 98 3.44 -6.09 -13.62
N LYS A 99 2.67 -7.07 -14.11
CA LYS A 99 2.94 -7.75 -15.39
C LYS A 99 2.87 -6.81 -16.59
N GLU A 100 2.08 -5.74 -16.49
CA GLU A 100 1.87 -4.77 -17.57
C GLU A 100 2.79 -3.52 -17.46
N LEU A 101 3.65 -3.48 -16.43
CA LEU A 101 4.68 -2.45 -16.32
C LEU A 101 5.79 -2.69 -17.33
N THR A 102 6.14 -1.62 -18.03
CA THR A 102 7.23 -1.57 -19.01
C THR A 102 8.19 -0.44 -18.63
N SER A 103 9.42 -0.46 -19.15
CA SER A 103 10.37 0.64 -18.91
C SER A 103 9.89 2.01 -19.41
N ALA A 104 8.92 2.05 -20.34
CA ALA A 104 8.32 3.31 -20.79
C ALA A 104 7.47 3.98 -19.69
N ASP A 105 6.94 3.20 -18.75
CA ASP A 105 6.10 3.69 -17.66
C ASP A 105 6.90 4.42 -16.56
N GLU A 106 8.24 4.30 -16.56
CA GLU A 106 9.11 5.00 -15.61
C GLU A 106 9.06 6.52 -15.78
N MET A 107 8.81 7.03 -17.00
CA MET A 107 8.95 8.45 -17.32
C MET A 107 7.78 9.35 -16.86
N ASP A 108 6.55 8.81 -16.71
CA ASP A 108 5.37 9.57 -16.27
C ASP A 108 4.52 8.80 -15.25
N PHE A 109 5.21 8.13 -14.33
CA PHE A 109 4.60 7.18 -13.41
C PHE A 109 3.50 7.82 -12.54
N ALA A 110 3.77 8.99 -11.94
CA ALA A 110 2.85 9.63 -11.01
C ALA A 110 1.53 10.07 -11.67
N ASN A 111 1.55 10.52 -12.93
CA ASN A 111 0.33 10.98 -13.60
C ASN A 111 -0.45 9.84 -14.23
N GLN A 112 0.24 8.92 -14.92
CA GLN A 112 -0.41 7.92 -15.78
C GLN A 112 -0.42 6.50 -15.22
N CYS A 113 0.57 6.14 -14.40
CA CYS A 113 0.80 4.74 -14.00
C CYS A 113 0.55 4.47 -12.52
N LEU A 114 0.28 5.52 -11.72
CA LEU A 114 -0.01 5.38 -10.30
C LEU A 114 -1.26 4.51 -10.11
N PRO A 115 -1.17 3.40 -9.37
CA PRO A 115 -2.27 2.47 -9.26
C PRO A 115 -3.30 2.95 -8.21
N PRO A 116 -4.48 2.32 -8.14
CA PRO A 116 -5.49 2.61 -7.12
C PRO A 116 -5.02 2.31 -5.69
N VAL A 117 -5.69 2.88 -4.69
CA VAL A 117 -5.28 2.84 -3.27
C VAL A 117 -5.09 1.43 -2.69
N ASP A 118 -5.89 0.46 -3.11
CA ASP A 118 -5.78 -0.92 -2.66
C ASP A 118 -4.52 -1.61 -3.19
N VAL A 119 -4.11 -1.28 -4.42
CA VAL A 119 -2.88 -1.78 -5.03
C VAL A 119 -1.65 -1.09 -4.42
N ILE A 120 -1.75 0.22 -4.14
CA ILE A 120 -0.73 0.94 -3.35
C ILE A 120 -0.55 0.31 -1.98
N MET A 121 -1.64 -0.10 -1.32
CA MET A 121 -1.59 -0.78 -0.02
C MET A 121 -0.82 -2.11 -0.09
N VAL A 122 -1.07 -2.93 -1.12
CA VAL A 122 -0.35 -4.19 -1.33
C VAL A 122 1.13 -3.92 -1.60
N TRP A 123 1.44 -2.97 -2.48
CA TRP A 123 2.82 -2.61 -2.78
C TRP A 123 3.56 -2.08 -1.54
N HIS A 124 2.92 -1.22 -0.75
CA HIS A 124 3.45 -0.74 0.52
C HIS A 124 3.76 -1.90 1.47
N ALA A 125 2.83 -2.85 1.65
CA ALA A 125 3.05 -4.02 2.49
C ALA A 125 4.23 -4.88 2.00
N TYR A 126 4.43 -4.98 0.69
CA TYR A 126 5.56 -5.69 0.10
C TYR A 126 6.90 -5.00 0.38
N LEU A 127 6.96 -3.66 0.33
CA LEU A 127 8.15 -2.87 0.65
C LEU A 127 8.58 -2.95 2.12
N LEU A 128 7.66 -3.30 3.04
CA LEU A 128 7.99 -3.55 4.45
C LEU A 128 8.90 -4.79 4.64
N ASN A 129 9.13 -5.58 3.59
CA ASN A 129 10.10 -6.68 3.58
C ASN A 129 11.24 -6.40 2.57
N PRO A 130 12.17 -5.49 2.90
CA PRO A 130 13.15 -4.97 1.94
C PRO A 130 14.11 -6.02 1.40
N ALA A 131 14.46 -7.04 2.19
CA ALA A 131 15.33 -8.12 1.74
C ALA A 131 14.65 -8.99 0.67
N ARG A 132 13.38 -9.34 0.86
CA ARG A 132 12.59 -10.09 -0.12
C ARG A 132 12.34 -9.28 -1.37
N TYR A 133 11.90 -8.02 -1.20
CA TYR A 133 11.66 -7.11 -2.32
C TYR A 133 12.91 -6.97 -3.20
N SER A 134 14.09 -6.77 -2.59
CA SER A 134 15.35 -6.68 -3.32
C SER A 134 15.73 -7.98 -4.02
N GLU A 135 15.51 -9.15 -3.41
CA GLU A 135 15.79 -10.44 -4.04
C GLU A 135 14.88 -10.64 -5.26
N ASP A 136 13.59 -10.34 -5.12
CA ASP A 136 12.60 -10.52 -6.18
C ASP A 136 12.83 -9.55 -7.35
N SER A 137 13.26 -8.31 -7.10
CA SER A 137 13.66 -7.36 -8.16
C SER A 137 14.85 -7.86 -8.99
N LEU A 138 15.68 -8.77 -8.47
CA LEU A 138 16.77 -9.38 -9.24
C LEU A 138 16.29 -10.59 -10.06
N ARG A 139 15.20 -11.23 -9.64
CA ARG A 139 14.69 -12.49 -10.20
C ARG A 139 13.53 -12.30 -11.17
N ASN A 140 12.80 -11.19 -11.07
CA ASN A 140 11.61 -10.90 -11.85
C ASN A 140 11.72 -9.51 -12.48
N GLU A 141 11.68 -9.46 -13.82
CA GLU A 141 11.81 -8.22 -14.59
C GLU A 141 10.72 -7.19 -14.29
N HIS A 142 9.48 -7.63 -14.07
CA HIS A 142 8.38 -6.73 -13.70
C HIS A 142 8.62 -6.07 -12.34
N ILE A 143 9.12 -6.83 -11.37
CA ILE A 143 9.46 -6.32 -10.04
C ILE A 143 10.71 -5.43 -10.09
N LYS A 144 11.62 -5.68 -11.05
CA LYS A 144 12.76 -4.80 -11.33
C LYS A 144 12.30 -3.42 -11.81
N ILE A 145 11.39 -3.39 -12.79
CA ILE A 145 10.79 -2.13 -13.30
C ILE A 145 10.07 -1.42 -12.16
N LEU A 146 9.23 -2.14 -11.41
CA LEU A 146 8.54 -1.59 -10.24
C LEU A 146 9.52 -0.99 -9.21
N ALA A 147 10.64 -1.66 -8.92
CA ALA A 147 11.63 -1.14 -8.00
C ALA A 147 12.35 0.11 -8.54
N GLY A 148 12.57 0.20 -9.86
CA GLY A 148 13.07 1.40 -10.53
C GLY A 148 12.12 2.59 -10.39
N THR A 149 10.81 2.35 -10.33
CA THR A 149 9.81 3.40 -10.06
C THR A 149 9.67 3.77 -8.57
N GLY A 150 10.41 3.11 -7.68
CA GLY A 150 10.29 3.22 -6.22
C GLY A 150 10.62 4.59 -5.63
N ASP A 151 11.26 5.48 -6.39
CA ASP A 151 11.52 6.87 -5.98
C ASP A 151 10.23 7.64 -5.66
N TRP A 152 9.07 7.20 -6.14
CA TRP A 152 7.79 7.83 -5.82
C TRP A 152 7.45 7.78 -4.31
N PHE A 153 7.90 6.75 -3.59
CA PHE A 153 7.73 6.67 -2.12
C PHE A 153 8.70 7.60 -1.37
N GLN A 154 9.64 8.27 -2.05
CA GLN A 154 10.51 9.25 -1.41
C GLN A 154 9.80 10.59 -1.21
N ASP A 155 8.82 10.91 -2.07
CA ASP A 155 7.92 12.07 -1.95
C ASP A 155 6.50 11.63 -1.55
N LEU A 156 6.38 11.18 -0.30
CA LEU A 156 5.10 10.76 0.31
C LEU A 156 4.09 11.90 0.42
N GLU A 157 4.54 13.16 0.45
CA GLU A 157 3.66 14.32 0.56
C GLU A 157 2.90 14.52 -0.76
N GLN A 158 3.62 14.57 -1.89
CA GLN A 158 3.01 14.65 -3.23
C GLN A 158 2.15 13.42 -3.54
N THR A 159 2.63 12.24 -3.13
CA THR A 159 1.90 10.96 -3.21
C THR A 159 0.53 11.07 -2.54
N SER A 160 0.49 11.54 -1.29
CA SER A 160 -0.74 11.60 -0.51
C SER A 160 -1.77 12.52 -1.17
N TYR A 161 -1.32 13.70 -1.63
CA TYR A 161 -2.18 14.64 -2.36
C TYR A 161 -2.78 14.02 -3.64
N THR A 162 -2.00 13.20 -4.34
CA THR A 162 -2.42 12.53 -5.58
C THR A 162 -3.45 11.43 -5.32
N ILE A 163 -3.42 10.79 -4.15
CA ILE A 163 -4.42 9.78 -3.74
C ILE A 163 -5.72 10.46 -3.29
N ASP A 164 -5.64 11.61 -2.61
CA ASP A 164 -6.81 12.39 -2.17
C ASP A 164 -7.60 12.98 -3.35
N SER A 165 -6.94 13.22 -4.48
CA SER A 165 -7.55 13.78 -5.69
C SER A 165 -8.17 12.69 -6.57
N PRO A 166 -9.32 12.95 -7.23
CA PRO A 166 -9.85 12.03 -8.23
C PRO A 166 -8.80 11.70 -9.31
N PRO A 167 -8.68 10.44 -9.76
CA PRO A 167 -7.75 10.08 -10.80
C PRO A 167 -8.13 10.77 -12.12
N SER A 168 -7.13 11.10 -12.94
CA SER A 168 -7.39 11.60 -14.29
C SER A 168 -8.02 10.54 -15.19
N ASP A 169 -8.81 10.95 -16.17
CA ASP A 169 -9.41 10.03 -17.16
C ASP A 169 -8.33 9.22 -17.89
N ALA A 170 -7.20 9.84 -18.23
CA ALA A 170 -6.09 9.16 -18.89
C ALA A 170 -5.52 8.02 -18.04
N ARG A 171 -5.38 8.22 -16.71
CA ARG A 171 -4.94 7.19 -15.77
C ARG A 171 -5.94 6.04 -15.70
N VAL A 172 -7.23 6.35 -15.60
CA VAL A 172 -8.31 5.34 -15.54
C VAL A 172 -8.35 4.51 -16.83
N GLN A 173 -8.24 5.16 -18.00
CA GLN A 173 -8.22 4.47 -19.30
C GLN A 173 -6.98 3.60 -19.48
N THR A 174 -5.79 4.13 -19.16
CA THR A 174 -4.53 3.38 -19.25
C THR A 174 -4.56 2.14 -18.36
N TRP A 175 -5.02 2.30 -17.11
CA TRP A 175 -5.22 1.19 -16.18
C TRP A 175 -6.15 0.12 -16.76
N LEU A 176 -7.33 0.52 -17.24
CA LEU A 176 -8.33 -0.40 -17.78
C LEU A 176 -7.81 -1.13 -19.02
N GLN A 177 -7.09 -0.43 -19.91
CA GLN A 177 -6.50 -1.01 -21.12
C GLN A 177 -5.45 -2.07 -20.78
N LYS A 178 -4.60 -1.82 -19.78
CA LYS A 178 -3.54 -2.75 -19.36
C LYS A 178 -4.07 -3.91 -18.53
N THR A 179 -4.82 -3.61 -17.48
CA THR A 179 -5.19 -4.62 -16.45
C THR A 179 -6.50 -5.34 -16.73
N HIS A 180 -7.29 -4.83 -17.68
CA HIS A 180 -8.63 -5.30 -18.03
C HIS A 180 -9.63 -5.33 -16.86
N VAL A 181 -9.37 -4.57 -15.81
CA VAL A 181 -10.27 -4.38 -14.67
C VAL A 181 -10.47 -2.88 -14.40
N PRO A 182 -11.61 -2.47 -13.82
CA PRO A 182 -11.84 -1.08 -13.45
C PRO A 182 -10.72 -0.50 -12.58
N TYR A 183 -10.55 0.82 -12.62
CA TYR A 183 -9.61 1.52 -11.72
C TYR A 183 -10.19 1.59 -10.30
N ASP A 184 -11.49 1.77 -10.14
CA ASP A 184 -12.09 1.78 -8.81
C ASP A 184 -12.04 0.37 -8.18
N PRO A 185 -11.58 0.23 -6.93
CA PRO A 185 -11.49 -1.07 -6.28
C PRO A 185 -12.82 -1.76 -6.02
N PHE A 186 -13.88 -0.98 -5.79
CA PHE A 186 -15.21 -1.51 -5.51
C PHE A 186 -15.88 -1.94 -6.82
N GLU A 187 -15.77 -1.16 -7.89
CA GLU A 187 -16.20 -1.60 -9.23
C GLU A 187 -15.45 -2.87 -9.67
N SER A 188 -14.15 -2.94 -9.42
CA SER A 188 -13.34 -4.13 -9.70
C SER A 188 -13.82 -5.34 -8.92
N ALA A 189 -14.16 -5.18 -7.64
CA ALA A 189 -14.61 -6.27 -6.80
C ALA A 189 -15.97 -6.88 -7.22
N ILE A 190 -16.74 -6.19 -8.07
CA ILE A 190 -17.98 -6.74 -8.66
C ILE A 190 -17.66 -7.66 -9.83
N VAL A 191 -16.63 -7.34 -10.63
CA VAL A 191 -16.31 -8.06 -11.88
C VAL A 191 -15.19 -9.08 -11.73
N LEU A 192 -14.32 -8.92 -10.73
CA LEU A 192 -13.18 -9.79 -10.46
C LEU A 192 -13.62 -10.97 -9.57
N THR A 193 -14.38 -11.89 -10.17
CA THR A 193 -14.89 -13.10 -9.47
C THR A 193 -14.07 -14.35 -9.73
N ASP A 194 -13.32 -14.35 -10.82
CA ASP A 194 -12.78 -15.53 -11.45
C ASP A 194 -11.35 -15.29 -11.92
N ARG A 195 -10.46 -16.24 -11.62
CA ARG A 195 -9.05 -16.21 -12.02
C ARG A 195 -8.72 -17.41 -12.88
N GLU A 196 -8.15 -17.15 -14.05
CA GLU A 196 -7.55 -18.21 -14.87
C GLU A 196 -6.17 -18.56 -14.31
N ILE A 197 -5.99 -19.82 -13.93
CA ILE A 197 -4.69 -20.35 -13.52
C ILE A 197 -4.27 -21.46 -14.49
N ALA A 198 -3.00 -21.47 -14.88
CA ALA A 198 -2.43 -22.54 -15.68
C ALA A 198 -1.86 -23.63 -14.76
N CYS A 199 -2.25 -24.88 -14.99
CA CYS A 199 -1.66 -26.01 -14.29
C CYS A 199 -0.14 -26.08 -14.58
N PRO A 200 0.74 -26.11 -13.58
CA PRO A 200 2.18 -26.15 -13.83
C PRO A 200 2.66 -27.45 -14.47
N GLN A 201 1.86 -28.52 -14.41
CA GLN A 201 2.22 -29.83 -14.98
C GLN A 201 1.78 -30.00 -16.43
N CYS A 202 0.57 -29.57 -16.78
CA CYS A 202 -0.01 -29.82 -18.10
C CYS A 202 -0.39 -28.55 -18.88
N LEU A 203 -0.20 -27.38 -18.29
CA LEU A 203 -0.54 -26.05 -18.85
C LEU A 203 -2.02 -25.84 -19.18
N THR A 204 -2.89 -26.78 -18.82
CA THR A 204 -4.34 -26.60 -18.93
C THR A 204 -4.76 -25.41 -18.08
N LYS A 205 -5.45 -24.47 -18.73
CA LYS A 205 -6.06 -23.31 -18.09
C LYS A 205 -7.34 -23.75 -17.40
N ILE A 206 -7.44 -23.48 -16.12
CA ILE A 206 -8.65 -23.69 -15.33
C ILE A 206 -9.09 -22.34 -14.77
N ASN A 207 -10.39 -22.11 -14.83
CA ASN A 207 -10.97 -20.94 -14.21
C ASN A 207 -11.38 -21.31 -12.78
N VAL A 208 -10.81 -20.61 -11.80
CA VAL A 208 -11.08 -20.81 -10.39
C VAL A 208 -11.78 -19.58 -9.86
N ARG A 209 -12.92 -19.81 -9.21
CA ARG A 209 -13.66 -18.74 -8.54
C ARG A 209 -12.90 -18.27 -7.32
N GLU A 210 -12.49 -17.01 -7.35
CA GLU A 210 -11.55 -16.45 -6.40
C GLU A 210 -12.15 -16.42 -4.99
N TYR A 211 -11.33 -16.77 -3.99
CA TYR A 211 -11.64 -16.70 -2.55
C TYR A 211 -12.84 -17.50 -2.03
N SER A 212 -13.53 -18.29 -2.87
CA SER A 212 -14.62 -19.19 -2.46
C SER A 212 -14.22 -20.28 -1.44
N ARG A 213 -12.91 -20.47 -1.18
CA ARG A 213 -12.36 -21.51 -0.29
C ARG A 213 -11.19 -21.09 0.59
N LEU A 214 -10.83 -19.80 0.64
CA LEU A 214 -9.58 -19.38 1.29
C LEU A 214 -9.67 -19.14 2.81
N PHE A 215 -10.84 -19.21 3.45
CA PHE A 215 -10.98 -19.15 4.92
C PHE A 215 -12.21 -19.88 5.45
#